data_AF-A0A3N5HQF5-F1
#
_entry.id   AF-A0A3N5HQF5-F1
#
_cell.length_a   1.000
_cell.length_b   1.000
_cell.length_c   1.000
_cell.angle_alpha   90.00
_cell.angle_beta   90.00
_cell.angle_gamma   90.00
#
_symmetry.space_group_name_H-M   'P 1'
#
loop_
_entity.id
_entity.type
_entity.pdbx_description
1 polymer ?
#
loop_
_entity_poly.entity_id
_entity_poly.type
_entity_poly.pdbx_seq_one_letter_code
_entity_poly.pdbx_strand_id
1 'polypeptide(L)'
;MGVTTNAVAGLGLAPDAAMVTFPIEMFLPGSDISPLDARKQEFYDGLTRWRPAFAPDGPGETPMIRVEGASVEDAFVRANHLMLANRWGDGLPLWPPTRERVDWILRGAVQPRRRQLGSFPPRGGVTTIESCAIALAMAGGRPEYLPVLVAAVEAFLDPESGSAQLQAASGSAFPVVIASGPIGAQIR
;
A
#
# COMPACT_ATOMS: atom_id res chain seq x y z
N MET A 1 6.43 17.29 6.98
CA MET A 1 7.26 16.09 6.70
C MET A 1 6.42 14.89 6.31
N GLY A 2 5.46 14.42 7.11
CA GLY A 2 4.70 13.19 6.80
C GLY A 2 4.02 13.13 5.42
N VAL A 3 3.42 14.24 4.96
CA VAL A 3 2.80 14.32 3.62
C VAL A 3 3.85 14.17 2.51
N THR A 4 4.98 14.86 2.62
CA THR A 4 6.08 14.82 1.64
C THR A 4 6.70 13.43 1.57
N THR A 5 6.94 12.81 2.73
CA THR A 5 7.44 11.43 2.80
C THR A 5 6.47 10.45 2.16
N ASN A 6 5.17 10.60 2.39
CA ASN A 6 4.14 9.76 1.77
C ASN A 6 4.06 10.00 0.25
N ALA A 7 4.21 11.23 -0.22
CA ALA A 7 4.23 11.56 -1.64
C ALA A 7 5.44 10.94 -2.34
N VAL A 8 6.64 11.00 -1.72
CA VAL A 8 7.85 10.38 -2.24
C VAL A 8 7.76 8.85 -2.25
N ALA A 9 7.28 8.27 -1.15
CA ALA A 9 6.93 6.85 -1.12
C ALA A 9 5.92 6.52 -2.23
N GLY A 10 5.00 7.45 -2.48
CA GLY A 10 3.97 7.36 -3.50
C GLY A 10 4.44 7.44 -4.96
N LEU A 11 5.72 7.76 -5.18
CA LEU A 11 6.39 7.71 -6.47
C LEU A 11 7.25 6.45 -6.61
N GLY A 12 7.12 5.49 -5.69
CA GLY A 12 7.94 4.28 -5.62
C GLY A 12 9.35 4.51 -5.06
N LEU A 13 9.63 5.68 -4.49
CA LEU A 13 10.92 5.97 -3.85
C LEU A 13 10.90 5.51 -2.37
N ALA A 14 12.07 5.33 -1.78
CA ALA A 14 12.15 4.95 -0.37
C ALA A 14 11.57 6.08 0.52
N PRO A 15 10.78 5.75 1.57
CA PRO A 15 10.20 6.76 2.46
C PRO A 15 11.27 7.55 3.24
N ASP A 16 12.46 6.98 3.39
CA ASP A 16 13.64 7.59 4.00
C ASP A 16 14.60 8.21 2.96
N ALA A 17 14.13 8.42 1.73
CA ALA A 17 14.90 9.12 0.69
C ALA A 17 15.46 10.44 1.24
N ALA A 18 16.74 10.71 0.93
CA ALA A 18 17.39 11.94 1.35
C ALA A 18 16.61 13.16 0.86
N MET A 19 16.25 14.04 1.79
CA MET A 19 15.50 15.27 1.53
C MET A 19 16.25 16.46 2.12
N VAL A 20 16.38 17.52 1.32
CA VAL A 20 16.87 18.82 1.79
C VAL A 20 15.68 19.79 1.83
N THR A 21 15.28 20.19 3.03
CA THR A 21 14.09 21.03 3.25
C THR A 21 14.47 22.50 3.28
N PHE A 22 13.70 23.33 2.59
CA PHE A 22 13.80 24.79 2.59
C PHE A 22 12.43 25.42 2.88
N PRO A 23 12.38 26.61 3.52
CA PRO A 23 11.16 27.41 3.60
C PRO A 23 10.68 27.82 2.20
N ILE A 24 9.37 27.78 1.96
CA ILE A 24 8.80 28.08 0.64
C ILE A 24 8.99 29.55 0.24
N GLU A 25 9.09 30.44 1.22
CA GLU A 25 9.26 31.89 1.07
C GLU A 25 10.54 32.23 0.28
N MET A 26 11.57 31.38 0.37
CA MET A 26 12.80 31.51 -0.41
C MET A 26 12.58 31.40 -1.93
N PHE A 27 11.53 30.71 -2.36
CA PHE A 27 11.24 30.48 -3.78
C PHE A 27 10.18 31.46 -4.32
N LEU A 28 9.78 32.46 -3.54
CA LEU A 28 8.92 33.53 -4.03
C LEU A 28 9.71 34.52 -4.91
N PRO A 29 9.07 35.17 -5.90
CA PRO A 29 9.75 36.12 -6.77
C PRO A 29 10.44 37.25 -5.99
N GLY A 30 11.73 37.46 -6.25
CA GLY A 30 12.53 38.51 -5.59
C GLY A 30 13.14 38.12 -4.24
N SER A 31 12.91 36.90 -3.76
CA SER A 31 13.55 36.37 -2.55
C SER A 31 15.03 36.02 -2.76
N ASP A 32 15.78 35.96 -1.65
CA ASP A 32 17.17 35.51 -1.65
C ASP A 32 17.28 33.98 -1.66
N ILE A 33 17.89 33.45 -2.73
CA ILE A 33 18.14 32.02 -2.92
C ILE A 33 19.56 31.60 -2.53
N SER A 34 20.40 32.51 -2.02
CA SER A 34 21.77 32.20 -1.56
C SER A 34 21.88 31.02 -0.56
N PRO A 35 20.85 30.70 0.27
CA PRO A 35 20.93 29.51 1.12
C PRO A 35 20.95 28.18 0.35
N LEU A 36 20.53 28.14 -0.93
CA LEU A 36 20.75 26.94 -1.77
C LEU A 36 22.24 26.70 -1.98
N ASP A 37 23.00 27.75 -2.30
CA ASP A 37 24.45 27.63 -2.50
C ASP A 37 25.18 27.23 -1.22
N ALA A 38 24.74 27.79 -0.08
CA ALA A 38 25.29 27.44 1.23
C ALA A 38 25.06 25.97 1.61
N ARG A 39 23.95 25.38 1.15
CA ARG A 39 23.51 24.02 1.51
C ARG A 39 23.64 23.00 0.37
N LYS A 40 24.24 23.37 -0.76
CA LYS A 40 24.41 22.49 -1.94
C LYS A 40 25.09 21.15 -1.61
N GLN A 41 25.97 21.14 -0.61
CA GLN A 41 26.65 19.92 -0.18
C GLN A 41 25.68 18.87 0.37
N GLU A 42 24.58 19.27 1.01
CA GLU A 42 23.56 18.35 1.51
C GLU A 42 22.90 17.57 0.37
N PHE A 43 22.71 18.20 -0.80
CA PHE A 43 22.21 17.52 -2.00
C PHE A 43 23.23 16.52 -2.54
N TYR A 44 24.50 16.91 -2.64
CA TYR A 44 25.56 16.02 -3.12
C TYR A 44 25.72 14.80 -2.22
N ASP A 45 25.69 15.00 -0.90
CA ASP A 45 25.77 13.92 0.07
C ASP A 45 24.52 13.03 -0.02
N GLY A 46 23.32 13.62 -0.17
CA GLY A 46 22.08 12.88 -0.40
C GLY A 46 22.08 12.06 -1.69
N LEU A 47 22.71 12.52 -2.77
CA LEU A 47 22.76 11.79 -4.05
C LEU A 47 23.89 10.75 -4.11
N THR A 48 25.00 10.98 -3.41
CA THR A 48 26.22 10.16 -3.54
C THR A 48 26.48 9.22 -2.37
N ARG A 49 25.92 9.50 -1.18
CA ARG A 49 26.20 8.75 0.06
C ARG A 49 24.98 8.08 0.65
N TRP A 50 23.79 8.62 0.43
CA TRP A 50 22.56 8.02 0.95
C TRP A 50 22.36 6.62 0.40
N ARG A 51 21.88 5.73 1.28
CA ARG A 51 21.36 4.42 0.93
C ARG A 51 20.07 4.22 1.71
N PRO A 52 19.05 3.58 1.12
CA PRO A 52 17.84 3.28 1.85
C PRO A 52 18.17 2.37 3.03
N ALA A 53 17.68 2.72 4.22
CA ALA A 53 17.71 1.87 5.40
C ALA A 53 16.83 0.62 5.19
N PHE A 54 15.84 0.72 4.30
CA PHE A 54 14.99 -0.37 3.86
C PHE A 54 15.57 -0.98 2.59
N ALA A 55 16.24 -2.12 2.71
CA ALA A 55 16.54 -2.95 1.55
C ALA A 55 15.21 -3.44 0.94
N PRO A 56 15.06 -3.53 -0.40
CA PRO A 56 13.97 -4.31 -0.97
C PRO A 56 14.06 -5.72 -0.38
N ASP A 57 12.95 -6.22 0.15
CA ASP A 57 12.90 -7.55 0.77
C ASP A 57 13.58 -8.56 -0.16
N GLY A 58 14.60 -9.24 0.36
CA GLY A 58 15.18 -10.40 -0.32
C GLY A 58 14.12 -11.49 -0.50
N PRO A 59 14.42 -12.58 -1.22
CA PRO A 59 13.49 -13.69 -1.45
C PRO A 59 13.26 -14.55 -0.19
N GLY A 60 12.87 -13.92 0.93
CA GLY A 60 12.54 -14.54 2.20
C GLY A 60 11.07 -14.32 2.54
N GLU A 61 10.45 -15.32 3.15
CA GLU A 61 9.09 -15.20 3.66
C GLU A 61 9.11 -14.26 4.88
N THR A 62 8.36 -13.16 4.84
CA THR A 62 8.26 -12.24 5.98
C THR A 62 7.74 -13.01 7.21
N PRO A 63 8.38 -12.89 8.39
CA PRO A 63 7.94 -13.62 9.57
C PRO A 63 6.52 -13.23 9.97
N MET A 64 5.71 -14.22 10.33
CA MET A 64 4.35 -14.00 10.83
C MET A 64 4.41 -13.29 12.19
N ILE A 65 3.57 -12.27 12.36
CA ILE A 65 3.39 -11.61 13.65
C ILE A 65 2.49 -12.47 14.53
N ARG A 66 2.94 -12.73 15.75
CA ARG A 66 2.15 -13.43 16.78
C ARG A 66 1.51 -12.41 17.71
N VAL A 67 0.20 -12.53 17.92
CA VAL A 67 -0.56 -11.74 18.89
C VAL A 67 -1.20 -12.72 19.87
N GLU A 68 -0.94 -12.52 21.16
CA GLU A 68 -1.48 -13.35 22.24
C GLU A 68 -2.53 -12.57 23.03
N GLY A 69 -3.52 -13.28 23.56
CA GLY A 69 -4.59 -12.72 24.39
C GLY A 69 -5.13 -13.77 25.35
N ALA A 70 -5.81 -13.32 26.41
CA ALA A 70 -6.39 -14.20 27.43
C ALA A 70 -7.56 -15.05 26.90
N SER A 71 -8.17 -14.63 25.80
CA SER A 71 -9.22 -15.33 25.06
C SER A 71 -9.06 -15.09 23.56
N VAL A 72 -9.83 -15.81 22.74
CA VAL A 72 -9.89 -15.57 21.29
C VAL A 72 -10.31 -14.13 21.00
N GLU A 73 -11.32 -13.63 21.71
CA GLU A 73 -11.80 -12.25 21.58
C GLU A 73 -10.70 -11.23 21.91
N ASP A 74 -9.98 -11.41 23.03
CA ASP A 74 -8.88 -10.52 23.42
C ASP A 74 -7.74 -10.53 22.37
N ALA A 75 -7.39 -11.70 21.83
CA ALA A 75 -6.39 -11.80 20.78
C ALA A 75 -6.83 -11.07 19.49
N PHE A 76 -8.11 -11.16 19.12
CA PHE A 76 -8.66 -10.44 17.96
C PHE A 76 -8.66 -8.92 18.17
N VAL A 77 -9.08 -8.44 19.35
CA VAL A 77 -9.07 -7.01 19.69
C VAL A 77 -7.64 -6.47 19.64
N ARG A 78 -6.67 -7.18 20.21
CA ARG A 78 -5.25 -6.80 20.18
C ARG A 78 -4.68 -6.78 18.76
N ALA A 79 -5.03 -7.77 17.94
CA ALA A 79 -4.60 -7.82 16.55
C ALA A 79 -5.18 -6.66 15.74
N ASN A 80 -6.48 -6.37 15.90
CA ASN A 80 -7.12 -5.22 15.27
C ASN A 80 -6.44 -3.91 15.69
N HIS A 81 -6.21 -3.70 16.99
CA HIS A 81 -5.50 -2.53 17.48
C HIS A 81 -4.08 -2.40 16.89
N LEU A 82 -3.33 -3.50 16.82
CA LEU A 82 -2.00 -3.52 16.22
C LEU A 82 -2.06 -3.08 14.75
N MET A 83 -2.98 -3.62 13.95
CA MET A 83 -3.11 -3.29 12.53
C MET A 83 -3.50 -1.82 12.32
N LEU A 84 -4.43 -1.31 13.13
CA LEU A 84 -4.85 0.10 13.08
C LEU A 84 -3.74 1.05 13.51
N ALA A 85 -3.02 0.75 14.60
CA ALA A 85 -1.88 1.55 15.06
C ALA A 85 -0.77 1.63 14.00
N ASN A 86 -0.58 0.56 13.22
CA ASN A 86 0.38 0.51 12.11
C ASN A 86 -0.19 1.02 10.77
N ARG A 87 -1.46 1.45 10.73
CA ARG A 87 -2.14 1.95 9.52
C ARG A 87 -2.17 0.93 8.38
N TRP A 88 -2.41 -0.34 8.69
CA TRP A 88 -2.55 -1.42 7.70
C TRP A 88 -3.98 -1.57 7.16
N GLY A 89 -4.74 -0.49 7.10
CA GLY A 89 -6.09 -0.45 6.55
C GLY A 89 -6.57 0.98 6.41
N ASP A 90 -7.87 1.13 6.18
CA ASP A 90 -8.56 2.41 5.96
C ASP A 90 -9.06 3.07 7.26
N GLY A 91 -8.83 2.43 8.41
CA GLY A 91 -9.30 2.88 9.72
C GLY A 91 -10.54 2.14 10.21
N LEU A 92 -11.16 1.29 9.38
CA LEU A 92 -12.21 0.38 9.79
C LEU A 92 -11.64 -0.86 10.51
N PRO A 93 -12.44 -1.57 11.32
CA PRO A 93 -12.01 -2.83 11.93
C PRO A 93 -11.55 -3.85 10.88
N LEU A 94 -10.41 -4.50 11.15
CA LEU A 94 -9.79 -5.48 10.28
C LEU A 94 -9.82 -6.87 10.90
N TRP A 95 -10.08 -7.87 10.07
CA TRP A 95 -9.90 -9.26 10.43
C TRP A 95 -8.41 -9.66 10.32
N PRO A 96 -7.82 -10.35 11.31
CA PRO A 96 -6.45 -10.84 11.18
C PRO A 96 -6.33 -11.84 10.01
N PRO A 97 -5.46 -11.59 9.02
CA PRO A 97 -5.30 -12.47 7.86
C PRO A 97 -4.40 -13.67 8.21
N THR A 98 -4.91 -14.60 9.03
CA THR A 98 -4.19 -15.83 9.35
C THR A 98 -3.95 -16.67 8.08
N ARG A 99 -2.92 -17.55 8.09
CA ARG A 99 -2.65 -18.45 6.95
C ARG A 99 -3.89 -19.25 6.56
N GLU A 100 -4.59 -19.81 7.54
CA GLU A 100 -5.84 -20.54 7.32
C GLU A 100 -6.91 -19.68 6.64
N ARG A 101 -7.09 -18.42 7.08
CA ARG A 101 -8.08 -17.52 6.49
C ARG A 101 -7.72 -17.10 5.06
N VAL A 102 -6.44 -16.87 4.80
CA VAL A 102 -5.93 -16.53 3.46
C VAL A 102 -6.06 -17.73 2.52
N ASP A 103 -5.68 -18.93 2.98
CA ASP A 103 -5.84 -20.18 2.23
C ASP A 103 -7.32 -20.47 1.94
N TRP A 104 -8.21 -20.13 2.88
CA TRP A 104 -9.65 -20.22 2.68
C TRP A 104 -10.13 -19.29 1.56
N ILE A 105 -9.73 -18.02 1.56
CA ILE A 105 -10.03 -17.05 0.48
C ILE A 105 -9.49 -17.53 -0.87
N LEU A 106 -8.27 -18.06 -0.90
CA LEU A 106 -7.61 -18.50 -2.12
C LEU A 106 -8.29 -19.66 -2.83
N ARG A 107 -9.24 -20.36 -2.19
CA ARG A 107 -10.08 -21.35 -2.88
C ARG A 107 -10.96 -20.74 -3.97
N GLY A 108 -11.18 -19.42 -3.95
CA GLY A 108 -11.84 -18.69 -5.03
C GLY A 108 -10.89 -18.26 -6.16
N ALA A 109 -9.59 -18.52 -6.03
CA ALA A 109 -8.62 -18.13 -7.06
C ALA A 109 -8.72 -19.08 -8.27
N VAL A 110 -8.78 -18.49 -9.46
CA VAL A 110 -8.70 -19.23 -10.73
C VAL A 110 -7.23 -19.38 -11.19
N GLN A 111 -6.32 -18.66 -10.53
CA GLN A 111 -4.95 -18.44 -10.98
C GLN A 111 -3.94 -18.75 -9.87
N PRO A 112 -2.66 -18.99 -10.20
CA PRO A 112 -1.63 -19.30 -9.21
C PRO A 112 -1.43 -18.17 -8.20
N ARG A 113 -1.26 -18.53 -6.91
CA ARG A 113 -1.03 -17.58 -5.78
C ARG A 113 0.06 -16.54 -6.06
N ARG A 114 1.15 -16.98 -6.69
CA ARG A 114 2.34 -16.15 -6.98
C ARG A 114 2.26 -15.37 -8.30
N ARG A 115 1.15 -15.46 -9.07
CA ARG A 115 0.98 -14.64 -10.27
C ARG A 115 0.99 -13.18 -9.84
N GLN A 116 1.90 -12.41 -10.43
CA GLN A 116 1.97 -10.97 -10.24
C GLN A 116 0.96 -10.29 -11.17
N LEU A 117 0.19 -9.36 -10.62
CA LEU A 117 -0.75 -8.51 -11.36
C LEU A 117 -0.08 -7.21 -11.83
N GLY A 118 0.87 -6.70 -11.04
CA GLY A 118 1.63 -5.50 -11.36
C GLY A 118 2.11 -4.77 -10.11
N SER A 119 2.69 -3.58 -10.30
CA SER A 119 3.13 -2.69 -9.22
C SER A 119 1.99 -1.76 -8.83
N PHE A 120 1.52 -1.84 -7.59
CA PHE A 120 0.35 -1.09 -7.14
C PHE A 120 0.76 0.29 -6.58
N PRO A 121 0.25 1.38 -7.16
CA PRO A 121 0.58 2.72 -6.68
C PRO A 121 -0.09 2.99 -5.33
N PRO A 122 0.46 3.90 -4.52
CA PRO A 122 1.53 4.81 -4.90
C PRO A 122 2.91 4.25 -4.46
N ARG A 123 2.96 3.33 -3.48
CA ARG A 123 4.22 2.71 -3.00
C ARG A 123 4.93 1.79 -4.00
N GLY A 124 4.24 1.35 -5.05
CA GLY A 124 4.81 0.50 -6.08
C GLY A 124 5.04 -0.96 -5.64
N GLY A 125 4.38 -1.42 -4.60
CA GLY A 125 4.49 -2.81 -4.13
C GLY A 125 3.98 -3.80 -5.18
N VAL A 126 4.68 -4.91 -5.38
CA VAL A 126 4.26 -5.97 -6.30
C VAL A 126 3.00 -6.64 -5.75
N THR A 127 1.89 -6.50 -6.47
CA THR A 127 0.62 -7.13 -6.13
C THR A 127 0.54 -8.50 -6.77
N THR A 128 0.18 -9.49 -5.97
CA THR A 128 -0.06 -10.86 -6.40
C THR A 128 -1.48 -11.31 -6.06
N ILE A 129 -1.90 -12.46 -6.58
CA ILE A 129 -3.17 -13.09 -6.17
C ILE A 129 -3.22 -13.32 -4.66
N GLU A 130 -2.09 -13.71 -4.05
CA GLU A 130 -1.99 -13.86 -2.59
C GLU A 130 -2.14 -12.53 -1.86
N SER A 131 -1.54 -11.44 -2.37
CA SER A 131 -1.72 -10.10 -1.79
C SER A 131 -3.19 -9.66 -1.83
N CYS A 132 -3.90 -9.92 -2.93
CA CYS A 132 -5.34 -9.68 -3.01
C CYS A 132 -6.12 -10.52 -2.00
N ALA A 133 -5.76 -11.80 -1.83
CA ALA A 133 -6.41 -12.68 -0.86
C ALA A 133 -6.18 -12.24 0.59
N ILE A 134 -4.98 -11.73 0.91
CA ILE A 134 -4.66 -11.14 2.22
C ILE A 134 -5.54 -9.91 2.46
N ALA A 135 -5.58 -8.96 1.53
CA ALA A 135 -6.43 -7.77 1.66
C ALA A 135 -7.92 -8.13 1.81
N LEU A 136 -8.40 -9.10 1.04
CA LEU A 136 -9.77 -9.58 1.13
C LEU A 136 -10.08 -10.31 2.45
N ALA A 137 -9.13 -11.09 2.97
CA ALA A 137 -9.23 -11.70 4.29
C ALA A 137 -9.31 -10.64 5.40
N MET A 138 -8.51 -9.57 5.29
CA MET A 138 -8.52 -8.44 6.21
C MET A 138 -9.87 -7.70 6.21
N ALA A 139 -10.47 -7.54 5.03
CA ALA A 139 -11.79 -6.95 4.87
C ALA A 139 -12.95 -7.87 5.32
N GLY A 140 -12.66 -9.10 5.75
CA GLY A 140 -13.69 -10.09 6.13
C GLY A 140 -14.42 -10.71 4.94
N GLY A 141 -13.90 -10.58 3.72
CA GLY A 141 -14.50 -11.09 2.49
C GLY A 141 -14.54 -12.62 2.40
N ARG A 142 -15.07 -13.15 1.29
CA ARG A 142 -15.27 -14.57 1.05
C ARG A 142 -14.64 -15.04 -0.27
N PRO A 143 -14.37 -16.34 -0.46
CA PRO A 143 -13.62 -16.83 -1.61
C PRO A 143 -14.25 -16.42 -2.95
N GLU A 144 -15.58 -16.45 -3.06
CA GLU A 144 -16.32 -16.05 -4.26
C GLU A 144 -16.14 -14.57 -4.64
N TYR A 145 -15.66 -13.72 -3.73
CA TYR A 145 -15.37 -12.30 -4.02
C TYR A 145 -13.99 -12.11 -4.65
N LEU A 146 -13.07 -13.07 -4.49
CA LEU A 146 -11.68 -12.93 -4.93
C LEU A 146 -11.55 -12.69 -6.44
N PRO A 147 -12.28 -13.40 -7.34
CA PRO A 147 -12.22 -13.13 -8.78
C PRO A 147 -12.59 -11.69 -9.14
N VAL A 148 -13.59 -11.12 -8.46
CA VAL A 148 -14.04 -9.74 -8.68
C VAL A 148 -12.96 -8.76 -8.21
N LEU A 149 -12.35 -9.00 -7.05
CA LEU A 149 -11.25 -8.17 -6.56
C LEU A 149 -10.04 -8.23 -7.51
N VAL A 150 -9.67 -9.42 -7.98
CA VAL A 150 -8.55 -9.58 -8.93
C VAL A 150 -8.82 -8.80 -10.21
N ALA A 151 -10.03 -8.92 -10.79
CA ALA A 151 -10.41 -8.18 -11.99
C ALA A 151 -10.41 -6.66 -11.74
N ALA A 152 -10.88 -6.20 -10.58
CA ALA A 152 -10.84 -4.79 -10.21
C ALA A 152 -9.40 -4.27 -10.07
N VAL A 153 -8.50 -5.06 -9.50
CA VAL A 153 -7.08 -4.73 -9.39
C VAL A 153 -6.41 -4.69 -10.77
N GLU A 154 -6.68 -5.66 -11.64
CA GLU A 154 -6.18 -5.65 -13.01
C GLU A 154 -6.64 -4.39 -13.77
N ALA A 155 -7.93 -4.04 -13.67
CA ALA A 155 -8.47 -2.82 -14.27
C ALA A 155 -7.86 -1.54 -13.66
N PHE A 156 -7.62 -1.52 -12.35
CA PHE A 156 -6.96 -0.38 -11.69
C PHE A 156 -5.49 -0.23 -12.10
N LEU A 157 -4.81 -1.33 -12.40
CA LEU A 157 -3.43 -1.34 -12.87
C LEU A 157 -3.30 -1.11 -14.38
N ASP A 158 -4.42 -1.10 -15.11
CA ASP A 158 -4.42 -0.77 -16.53
C ASP A 158 -3.86 0.65 -16.74
N PRO A 159 -2.85 0.84 -17.63
CA PRO A 159 -2.29 2.16 -17.92
C PRO A 159 -3.33 3.21 -18.35
N GLU A 160 -4.43 2.79 -18.97
CA GLU A 160 -5.50 3.67 -19.44
C GLU A 160 -6.47 4.08 -18.31
N SER A 161 -6.40 3.45 -17.13
CA SER A 161 -7.30 3.73 -16.00
C SER A 161 -7.08 5.11 -15.35
N GLY A 162 -5.90 5.71 -15.53
CA GLY A 162 -5.53 6.97 -14.86
C GLY A 162 -5.35 6.84 -13.34
N SER A 163 -5.22 5.62 -12.82
CA SER A 163 -5.18 5.35 -11.37
C SER A 163 -4.00 5.99 -10.65
N ALA A 164 -2.85 6.16 -11.29
CA ALA A 164 -1.70 6.84 -10.68
C ALA A 164 -2.01 8.33 -10.43
N GLN A 165 -2.66 9.00 -11.39
CA GLN A 165 -3.06 10.40 -11.29
C GLN A 165 -4.18 10.56 -10.26
N LEU A 166 -5.13 9.62 -10.22
CA LEU A 166 -6.19 9.57 -9.22
C LEU A 166 -5.63 9.58 -7.78
N GLN A 167 -4.62 8.75 -7.52
CA GLN A 167 -3.99 8.64 -6.18
C GLN A 167 -3.13 9.84 -5.81
N ALA A 168 -2.64 10.60 -6.80
CA ALA A 168 -1.84 11.81 -6.58
C ALA A 168 -2.73 13.07 -6.39
N ALA A 169 -4.02 12.99 -6.74
CA ALA A 169 -4.93 14.11 -6.64
C ALA A 169 -5.24 14.43 -5.16
N SER A 170 -5.35 15.71 -4.83
CA SER A 170 -5.81 16.17 -3.51
C SER A 170 -7.33 16.00 -3.30
N GLY A 171 -8.05 15.58 -4.33
CA GLY A 171 -9.48 15.29 -4.27
C GLY A 171 -9.74 13.88 -3.75
N SER A 172 -10.77 13.71 -2.91
CA SER A 172 -11.19 12.41 -2.39
C SER A 172 -12.00 11.62 -3.43
N ALA A 173 -11.31 11.10 -4.43
CA ALA A 173 -11.92 10.26 -5.45
C ALA A 173 -11.58 8.79 -5.20
N PHE A 174 -12.61 7.94 -5.12
CA PHE A 174 -12.48 6.51 -4.84
C PHE A 174 -13.09 5.70 -5.99
N PRO A 175 -12.40 4.66 -6.48
CA PRO A 175 -12.97 3.80 -7.51
C PRO A 175 -14.19 3.07 -6.98
N VAL A 176 -15.28 3.08 -7.74
CA VAL A 176 -16.47 2.28 -7.48
C VAL A 176 -16.45 1.08 -8.41
N VAL A 177 -16.46 -0.13 -7.84
CA VAL A 177 -16.54 -1.38 -8.62
C VAL A 177 -17.99 -1.83 -8.67
N ILE A 178 -18.54 -1.95 -9.88
CA ILE A 178 -19.91 -2.43 -10.10
C ILE A 178 -19.82 -3.82 -10.75
N ALA A 179 -20.20 -4.86 -10.01
CA ALA A 179 -20.31 -6.21 -10.53
C ALA A 179 -21.74 -6.47 -11.04
N SER A 180 -21.88 -6.91 -12.29
CA SER A 180 -23.18 -7.20 -12.90
C SER A 180 -23.17 -8.54 -13.66
N GLY A 181 -24.35 -9.05 -14.00
CA GLY A 181 -24.49 -10.33 -14.70
C GLY A 181 -24.36 -11.55 -13.78
N PRO A 182 -24.00 -12.74 -14.32
CA PRO A 182 -23.98 -14.00 -13.59
C PRO A 182 -23.11 -13.99 -12.32
N ILE A 183 -21.99 -13.26 -12.35
CA ILE A 183 -21.08 -13.16 -11.19
C ILE A 183 -21.72 -12.42 -10.02
N GLY A 184 -22.58 -11.43 -10.29
CA GLY A 184 -23.32 -10.69 -9.26
C GLY A 184 -24.29 -11.57 -8.48
N ALA A 185 -24.78 -12.67 -9.07
CA ALA A 185 -25.62 -13.64 -8.39
C ALA A 185 -24.81 -14.66 -7.55
N GLN A 186 -23.50 -14.79 -7.82
CA GLN A 186 -22.59 -15.73 -7.16
C GLN A 186 -21.89 -15.11 -5.94
N ILE A 187 -21.84 -13.78 -5.87
CA ILE A 187 -21.32 -13.03 -4.73
C ILE A 187 -22.51 -12.53 -3.87
N ARG A 188 -22.58 -12.92 -2.60
CA ARG A 188 -23.68 -12.51 -1.68
C ARG A 188 -23.16 -11.99 -0.37
#